data_AF-A0A5C7UG58-F1
#
_entry.id   AF-A0A5C7UG58-F1
#
_cell.length_a   1.000
_cell.length_b   1.000
_cell.length_c   1.000
_cell.angle_alpha   90.00
_cell.angle_beta   90.00
_cell.angle_gamma   90.00
#
_symmetry.space_group_name_H-M   'P 1'
#
loop_
_entity.id
_entity.type
_entity.pdbx_description
1 polymer ?
#
loop_
_entity_poly.entity_id
_entity_poly.type
_entity_poly.pdbx_seq_one_letter_code
_entity_poly.pdbx_strand_id
1 'polypeptide(L)'
;MRFYEFKTQKPLTPDQARIKALKDQATRARYAIKAERARQKISAAQATLSATESMSTTYRAQHKSKNAYSAWVTIGTYGSFNSALSAVLQKKKQGSIAVQILDSKMMVVYSA
;
A
#
# COMPACT_ATOMS: atom_id res chain seq x y z
N MET A 1 30.31 -22.49 -49.73
CA MET A 1 29.95 -23.20 -48.48
C MET A 1 31.07 -23.03 -47.48
N ARG A 2 30.81 -22.47 -46.28
CA ARG A 2 31.81 -22.32 -45.22
C ARG A 2 31.65 -23.49 -44.26
N PHE A 3 32.62 -24.41 -44.26
CA PHE A 3 32.63 -25.58 -43.39
C PHE A 3 32.80 -25.11 -41.93
N TYR A 4 31.90 -25.50 -41.04
CA TYR A 4 32.07 -25.31 -39.60
C TYR A 4 32.77 -26.56 -39.05
N GLU A 5 34.03 -26.43 -38.60
CA GLU A 5 34.72 -27.49 -37.85
C GLU A 5 34.11 -27.62 -36.45
N PHE A 6 33.56 -28.79 -36.15
CA PHE A 6 33.08 -29.13 -34.82
C PHE A 6 34.27 -29.54 -33.94
N LYS A 7 34.66 -28.66 -33.00
CA LYS A 7 35.66 -29.02 -31.97
C LYS A 7 35.02 -29.95 -30.94
N THR A 8 35.55 -31.16 -30.81
CA THR A 8 35.17 -32.12 -29.76
C THR A 8 35.64 -31.63 -28.40
N GLN A 9 34.70 -31.27 -27.53
CA GLN A 9 35.00 -30.93 -26.13
C GLN A 9 35.16 -32.21 -25.34
N LYS A 10 36.32 -32.37 -24.68
CA LYS A 10 36.57 -33.52 -23.81
C LYS A 10 35.59 -33.48 -22.62
N PRO A 11 34.94 -34.60 -22.27
CA PRO A 11 34.08 -34.67 -21.11
C PRO A 11 34.89 -34.40 -19.84
N LEU A 12 34.26 -33.77 -18.85
CA LEU A 12 34.92 -33.50 -17.57
C LEU A 12 35.28 -34.82 -16.89
N THR A 13 36.43 -34.85 -16.23
CA THR A 13 36.76 -35.98 -15.34
C THR A 13 35.76 -36.03 -14.18
N PRO A 14 35.56 -37.21 -13.55
CA PRO A 14 34.61 -37.34 -12.44
C PRO A 14 34.81 -36.30 -11.31
N ASP A 15 36.06 -35.96 -10.97
CA ASP A 15 36.35 -34.95 -9.96
C ASP A 15 36.02 -33.53 -10.41
N GLN A 16 36.29 -33.20 -11.67
CA GLN A 16 35.90 -31.90 -12.24
C GLN A 16 34.38 -31.76 -12.30
N ALA A 17 33.66 -32.84 -12.61
CA ALA A 17 32.20 -32.88 -12.57
C ALA A 17 31.65 -32.66 -11.16
N ARG A 18 32.26 -33.29 -10.13
CA ARG A 18 31.91 -33.08 -8.72
C ARG A 18 32.11 -31.62 -8.30
N ILE A 19 33.26 -31.03 -8.62
CA ILE A 19 33.56 -29.62 -8.29
C ILE A 19 32.57 -28.68 -8.99
N LYS A 20 32.24 -28.95 -10.25
CA LYS A 20 31.24 -28.18 -11.00
C LYS A 20 29.86 -28.26 -10.34
N ALA A 21 29.41 -29.46 -9.97
CA ALA A 21 28.13 -29.66 -9.30
C ALA A 21 28.04 -28.87 -7.98
N LEU A 22 29.11 -28.85 -7.18
CA LEU A 22 29.17 -28.07 -5.94
C LEU A 22 29.11 -26.56 -6.20
N LYS A 23 29.82 -26.06 -7.22
CA LYS A 23 29.76 -24.65 -7.62
C LYS A 23 28.36 -24.25 -8.11
N ASP A 24 27.72 -25.12 -8.88
CA ASP A 24 26.35 -24.90 -9.37
C ASP A 24 25.36 -24.90 -8.20
N GLN A 25 25.51 -25.81 -7.24
CA GLN A 25 24.70 -25.85 -6.03
C GLN A 25 24.86 -24.57 -5.19
N ALA A 26 26.09 -24.12 -4.96
CA ALA A 26 26.36 -22.88 -4.23
C ALA A 26 25.75 -21.65 -4.94
N THR A 27 25.83 -21.63 -6.27
CA THR A 27 25.26 -20.56 -7.09
C THR A 27 23.74 -20.55 -6.99
N ARG A 28 23.08 -21.69 -7.14
CA ARG A 28 21.62 -21.85 -6.98
C ARG A 28 21.16 -21.42 -5.59
N ALA A 29 21.88 -21.85 -4.54
CA ALA A 29 21.56 -21.47 -3.16
C ALA A 29 21.66 -19.95 -2.94
N ARG A 30 22.72 -19.30 -3.47
CA ARG A 30 22.88 -17.84 -3.39
C ARG A 30 21.72 -17.10 -4.09
N TYR A 31 21.33 -17.55 -5.27
CA TYR A 31 20.19 -16.96 -5.97
C TYR A 31 18.88 -17.15 -5.20
N ALA A 32 18.64 -18.33 -4.64
CA ALA A 32 17.45 -18.60 -3.82
C ALA A 32 17.40 -17.70 -2.58
N ILE A 33 18.50 -17.55 -1.85
CA ILE A 33 18.57 -16.66 -0.66
C ILE A 33 18.31 -15.20 -1.05
N LYS A 34 18.89 -14.75 -2.16
CA LYS A 34 18.68 -13.37 -2.65
C LYS A 34 17.21 -13.14 -3.02
N ALA A 35 16.59 -14.10 -3.70
CA ALA A 35 15.17 -14.03 -4.06
C ALA A 35 14.27 -14.01 -2.82
N GLU A 36 14.57 -14.83 -1.82
CA GLU A 36 13.80 -14.88 -0.58
C GLU A 36 13.89 -13.58 0.22
N ARG A 37 15.10 -13.00 0.34
CA ARG A 37 15.25 -11.67 0.97
C ARG A 37 14.47 -10.58 0.23
N ALA A 38 14.43 -10.63 -1.11
CA ALA A 38 13.63 -9.70 -1.89
C ALA A 38 12.13 -9.88 -1.61
N ARG A 39 11.64 -11.12 -1.54
CA ARG A 39 10.25 -11.44 -1.16
C ARG A 39 9.93 -10.94 0.24
N GLN A 40 10.80 -11.17 1.21
CA GLN A 40 10.64 -10.70 2.59
C GLN A 40 10.58 -9.16 2.65
N LYS A 41 11.44 -8.46 1.92
CA LYS A 41 11.42 -7.00 1.85
C LYS A 41 10.10 -6.48 1.26
N ILE A 42 9.59 -7.12 0.21
CA ILE A 42 8.30 -6.76 -0.39
C ILE A 42 7.16 -7.03 0.60
N SER A 43 7.15 -8.19 1.24
CA SER A 43 6.14 -8.54 2.23
C SER A 43 6.14 -7.56 3.41
N ALA A 44 7.31 -7.16 3.91
CA ALA A 44 7.43 -6.18 4.96
C ALA A 44 6.92 -4.80 4.51
N ALA A 45 7.28 -4.36 3.30
CA ALA A 45 6.79 -3.10 2.74
C ALA A 45 5.27 -3.10 2.57
N GLN A 46 4.68 -4.20 2.11
CA GLN A 46 3.22 -4.35 2.02
C GLN A 46 2.55 -4.27 3.38
N ALA A 47 3.10 -4.95 4.41
CA ALA A 47 2.57 -4.86 5.76
C ALA A 47 2.59 -3.42 6.31
N THR A 48 3.67 -2.67 6.06
CA THR A 48 3.76 -1.24 6.43
C THR A 48 2.75 -0.38 5.68
N LEU A 49 2.54 -0.64 4.38
CA LEU A 49 1.54 0.07 3.58
C LEU A 49 0.13 -0.19 4.11
N SER A 50 -0.24 -1.44 4.36
CA SER A 50 -1.56 -1.80 4.90
C SER A 50 -1.80 -1.20 6.29
N ALA A 51 -0.78 -1.17 7.15
CA ALA A 51 -0.86 -0.48 8.45
C ALA A 51 -1.09 1.02 8.26
N THR A 52 -0.38 1.66 7.33
CA THR A 52 -0.54 3.10 7.03
C THR A 52 -1.90 3.42 6.43
N GLU A 53 -2.40 2.59 5.49
CA GLU A 53 -3.74 2.71 4.91
C GLU A 53 -4.81 2.62 5.99
N SER A 54 -4.66 1.68 6.94
CA SER A 54 -5.57 1.57 8.09
C SER A 54 -5.52 2.79 9.03
N MET A 55 -4.41 3.53 9.04
CA MET A 55 -4.22 4.77 9.78
C MET A 55 -4.61 6.03 9.00
N SER A 56 -5.12 5.90 7.77
CA SER A 56 -5.62 7.04 6.99
C SER A 56 -6.87 7.61 7.66
N THR A 57 -6.68 8.62 8.51
CA THR A 57 -7.75 9.31 9.24
C THR A 57 -8.38 10.38 8.36
N THR A 58 -9.18 9.95 7.38
CA THR A 58 -10.01 10.88 6.62
C THR A 58 -11.21 11.30 7.45
N TYR A 59 -11.56 12.58 7.40
CA TYR A 59 -12.72 13.14 8.07
C TYR A 59 -13.76 13.58 7.04
N ARG A 60 -15.00 13.10 7.18
CA ARG A 60 -16.11 13.49 6.31
C ARG A 60 -16.95 14.55 6.99
N ALA A 61 -17.01 15.75 6.40
CA ALA A 61 -17.82 16.85 6.90
C ALA A 61 -19.24 16.77 6.30
N GLN A 62 -20.26 16.91 7.13
CA GLN A 62 -21.66 16.87 6.71
C GLN A 62 -22.48 17.98 7.35
N HIS A 63 -23.60 18.33 6.72
CA HIS A 63 -24.54 19.32 7.24
C HIS A 63 -25.99 19.04 6.85
N LYS A 64 -26.92 19.71 7.55
CA LYS A 64 -28.34 19.77 7.24
C LYS A 64 -28.74 21.20 6.88
N SER A 65 -29.37 21.41 5.72
CA SER A 65 -29.56 22.74 5.14
C SER A 65 -30.85 23.45 5.56
N LYS A 66 -31.99 22.75 5.62
CA LYS A 66 -33.32 23.42 5.71
C LYS A 66 -34.22 22.95 6.85
N ASN A 67 -34.09 21.71 7.33
CA ASN A 67 -34.85 21.20 8.47
C ASN A 67 -34.08 20.10 9.23
N ALA A 68 -34.46 19.84 10.48
CA ALA A 68 -33.81 18.80 11.31
C ALA A 68 -34.01 17.38 10.76
N TYR A 69 -35.08 17.16 9.99
CA TYR A 69 -35.42 15.88 9.37
C TYR A 69 -34.73 15.64 8.02
N SER A 70 -34.01 16.63 7.47
CA SER A 70 -33.32 16.50 6.19
C SER A 70 -32.17 15.49 6.30
N ALA A 71 -31.89 14.81 5.19
CA ALA A 71 -30.74 13.94 5.08
C ALA A 71 -29.44 14.75 5.28
N TRP A 72 -28.43 14.10 5.85
CA TRP A 72 -27.09 14.66 5.95
C TRP A 72 -26.49 14.80 4.55
N VAL A 73 -26.10 16.02 4.20
CA VAL A 73 -25.41 16.33 2.93
C VAL A 73 -23.93 16.42 3.19
N THR A 74 -23.12 15.76 2.37
CA THR A 74 -21.66 15.79 2.49
C THR A 74 -21.12 17.09 1.91
N ILE A 75 -20.32 17.82 2.71
CA ILE A 75 -19.61 19.03 2.30
C ILE A 75 -18.33 18.65 1.56
N GLY A 76 -17.61 17.64 2.09
CA GLY A 76 -16.36 17.14 1.56
C GLY A 76 -15.68 16.14 2.47
N THR A 77 -14.59 15.56 1.99
CA THR A 77 -13.70 14.65 2.74
C THR A 77 -12.34 15.32 2.90
N TYR A 78 -11.79 15.30 4.10
CA TYR A 78 -10.61 16.06 4.49
C TYR A 78 -9.56 15.13 5.12
N GLY A 79 -8.28 15.42 4.90
CA GLY A 79 -7.17 14.66 5.51
C GLY A 79 -6.85 15.05 6.95
N SER A 80 -7.54 16.05 7.52
CA SER A 80 -7.34 16.48 8.90
C SER A 80 -8.63 16.97 9.54
N PHE A 81 -8.74 16.81 10.87
CA PHE A 81 -9.91 17.23 11.63
C PHE A 81 -10.12 18.74 11.55
N ASN A 82 -9.04 19.54 11.66
CA ASN A 82 -9.13 21.00 11.66
C ASN A 82 -9.66 21.54 10.31
N SER A 83 -9.29 20.91 9.19
CA SER A 83 -9.82 21.31 7.88
C SER A 83 -11.28 20.90 7.69
N ALA A 84 -11.70 19.77 8.24
CA ALA A 84 -13.12 19.40 8.27
C ALA A 84 -13.91 20.37 9.16
N LEU A 85 -13.34 20.75 10.31
CA LEU A 85 -13.95 21.64 11.30
C LEU A 85 -14.20 23.04 10.71
N SER A 86 -13.24 23.63 10.02
CA SER A 86 -13.43 24.93 9.38
C SER A 86 -14.57 24.89 8.34
N ALA A 87 -14.67 23.81 7.56
CA ALA A 87 -15.70 23.63 6.56
C ALA A 87 -17.11 23.47 7.17
N VAL A 88 -17.27 22.62 8.21
CA VAL A 88 -18.57 22.51 8.90
C VAL A 88 -18.97 23.81 9.56
N LEU A 89 -18.05 24.51 10.23
CA LEU A 89 -18.34 25.78 10.90
C LEU A 89 -18.72 26.86 9.89
N GLN A 90 -18.06 26.91 8.73
CA GLN A 90 -18.44 27.80 7.64
C GLN A 90 -19.85 27.49 7.13
N LYS A 91 -20.20 26.21 6.95
CA LYS A 91 -21.55 25.80 6.53
C LYS A 91 -22.62 26.10 7.59
N LYS A 92 -22.28 25.98 8.87
CA LYS A 92 -23.15 26.39 9.98
C LYS A 92 -23.42 27.89 9.95
N LYS A 93 -22.37 28.71 9.77
CA LYS A 93 -22.50 30.16 9.59
C LYS A 93 -23.33 30.55 8.35
N GLN A 94 -23.32 29.72 7.30
CA GLN A 94 -24.15 29.89 6.11
C GLN A 94 -25.63 29.49 6.30
N GLY A 95 -26.05 29.14 7.52
CA GLY A 95 -27.45 28.83 7.83
C GLY A 95 -27.79 27.34 7.85
N SER A 96 -26.79 26.45 7.90
CA SER A 96 -27.06 25.04 8.16
C SER A 96 -27.53 24.85 9.61
N ILE A 97 -28.56 24.03 9.80
CA ILE A 97 -29.21 23.82 11.09
C ILE A 97 -28.40 22.89 11.98
N ALA A 98 -27.72 21.91 11.37
CA ALA A 98 -26.86 20.97 12.07
C ALA A 98 -25.65 20.66 11.20
N VAL A 99 -24.51 20.44 11.83
CA VAL A 99 -23.27 20.03 11.17
C VAL A 99 -22.61 18.92 11.96
N GLN A 100 -21.94 18.00 11.27
CA GLN A 100 -21.21 16.92 11.91
C GLN A 100 -19.95 16.55 11.12
N ILE A 101 -18.99 15.96 11.81
CA ILE A 101 -17.78 15.39 11.23
C ILE A 101 -17.74 13.92 11.60
N LEU A 102 -17.52 13.06 10.61
CA LEU A 102 -17.29 11.64 10.80
C LEU A 102 -15.82 11.32 10.59
N ASP A 103 -15.29 10.36 11.31
CA ASP A 103 -13.98 9.77 11.01
C ASP A 103 -14.06 8.71 9.90
N SER A 104 -12.93 8.05 9.62
CA SER A 104 -12.84 6.98 8.61
C SER A 104 -13.62 5.71 8.98
N LYS A 105 -13.98 5.55 10.26
CA LYS A 105 -14.83 4.47 10.78
C LYS A 105 -16.30 4.86 10.85
N MET A 106 -16.68 5.99 10.26
CA MET A 106 -18.04 6.55 10.27
C MET A 106 -18.55 6.92 11.68
N MET A 107 -17.64 7.11 12.63
CA MET A 107 -17.96 7.59 13.97
C MET A 107 -18.07 9.11 13.97
N VAL A 108 -19.14 9.64 14.57
CA VAL A 108 -19.30 11.10 14.72
C VAL A 108 -18.31 11.60 15.76
N VAL A 109 -17.31 12.36 15.31
CA VAL A 109 -16.27 12.95 16.16
C VAL A 109 -16.57 14.39 16.58
N TYR A 110 -17.48 15.04 15.85
CA TYR A 110 -17.97 16.39 16.18
C TYR A 110 -19.39 16.54 15.65
N SER A 111 -20.24 17.21 16.42
CA SER A 111 -21.60 17.59 16.03
C SER A 111 -21.97 18.90 16.69
N ALA A 112 -22.63 19.80 15.96
CA ALA A 112 -23.09 21.08 16.48
C ALA A 112 -24.30 21.62 15.71
#